data_AF-A0A1Q3AEL1-F1
#
_entry.id   AF-A0A1Q3AEL1-F1
#
_cell.length_a   1.000
_cell.length_b   1.000
_cell.length_c   1.000
_cell.angle_alpha   90.00
_cell.angle_beta   90.00
_cell.angle_gamma   90.00
#
_symmetry.space_group_name_H-M   'P 1'
#
loop_
_entity.id
_entity.type
_entity.pdbx_description
1 polymer ?
#
loop_
_entity_poly.entity_id
_entity_poly.type
_entity_poly.pdbx_seq_one_letter_code
_entity_poly.pdbx_strand_id
1 'polypeptide(L)'
;MSMEQIQAYYKIGLHRLEGWYQNPSSLSSALYLTGAAFVVTALFWRYSSIGTTTTDRTKTKKSHKQQQKMPTKTVPLSRESHIDSISTSFHHEYKPGLLQLVGNYDSENEKNCYDKRYYNEMLLKLLIELDGIDITVLPTDDKVQLKNRRKAVIKEIQHHLQLLDTLPRN
;
A
#
# COMPACT_ATOMS: atom_id res chain seq x y z
N MET A 1 -30.97 2.10 -0.29
CA MET A 1 -30.11 3.27 -0.58
C MET A 1 -30.15 3.52 -2.08
N SER A 2 -30.63 4.67 -2.55
CA SER A 2 -30.85 4.91 -3.99
C SER A 2 -29.57 5.40 -4.68
N MET A 3 -29.41 5.11 -5.98
CA MET A 3 -28.27 5.55 -6.81
C MET A 3 -28.03 7.07 -6.74
N GLU A 4 -29.09 7.84 -6.57
CA GLU A 4 -29.05 9.29 -6.38
C GLU A 4 -28.27 9.71 -5.13
N GLN A 5 -28.39 8.96 -4.02
CA GLN A 5 -27.66 9.27 -2.79
C GLN A 5 -26.16 9.02 -2.92
N ILE A 6 -25.79 7.96 -3.65
CA ILE A 6 -24.39 7.64 -3.93
C ILE A 6 -23.79 8.74 -4.81
N GLN A 7 -24.48 9.17 -5.86
CA GLN A 7 -24.02 10.26 -6.74
C GLN A 7 -23.92 11.60 -6.01
N ALA A 8 -24.86 11.92 -5.11
CA ALA A 8 -24.79 13.12 -4.29
C ALA A 8 -23.57 13.09 -3.35
N TYR A 9 -23.28 11.94 -2.74
CA TYR A 9 -22.10 11.76 -1.88
C TYR A 9 -20.79 11.94 -2.67
N TYR A 10 -20.71 11.39 -3.88
CA TYR A 10 -19.56 11.61 -4.77
C TYR A 10 -19.39 13.08 -5.16
N LYS A 11 -20.48 13.80 -5.47
CA LYS A 11 -20.43 15.23 -5.82
C LYS A 11 -19.93 16.09 -4.66
N ILE A 12 -20.35 15.79 -3.43
CA ILE A 12 -19.90 16.50 -2.23
C ILE A 12 -18.40 16.26 -1.98
N GLY A 13 -17.94 15.03 -2.16
CA GLY A 13 -16.52 14.69 -2.12
C GLY A 13 -15.70 15.41 -3.20
N LEU A 14 -16.24 15.51 -4.42
CA LEU A 14 -15.60 16.17 -5.55
C LEU A 14 -15.43 17.68 -5.33
N HIS A 15 -16.45 18.35 -4.79
CA HIS A 15 -16.40 19.79 -4.51
C HIS A 15 -15.35 20.14 -3.44
N ARG A 16 -15.06 19.21 -2.52
CA ARG A 16 -13.98 19.37 -1.52
C ARG A 16 -12.58 19.28 -2.14
N LEU A 17 -12.43 18.63 -3.30
CA LEU A 17 -11.16 18.52 -4.02
C LEU A 17 -10.76 19.82 -4.73
N GLU A 18 -11.73 20.61 -5.18
CA GLU A 18 -11.46 21.85 -5.93
C GLU A 18 -10.86 22.94 -5.02
N GLY A 19 -11.24 22.97 -3.74
CA GLY A 19 -10.67 23.89 -2.74
C GLY A 19 -9.20 23.65 -2.42
N TRP A 20 -8.65 22.46 -2.71
CA TRP A 20 -7.22 22.15 -2.46
C TRP A 20 -6.31 22.44 -3.67
N TYR A 21 -6.88 22.77 -4.84
CA TYR A 21 -6.11 23.11 -6.04
C TYR A 21 -5.40 24.48 -5.94
N GLN A 22 -5.79 25.34 -4.99
CA GLN A 22 -5.36 26.75 -4.95
C GLN A 22 -4.23 27.11 -3.97
N ASN A 23 -3.56 26.17 -3.29
CA ASN A 23 -2.44 26.51 -2.39
C ASN A 23 -1.09 25.89 -2.82
N PRO A 24 -0.33 26.57 -3.70
CA PRO A 24 1.05 26.18 -4.06
C PRO A 24 2.14 26.66 -3.08
N SER A 25 1.80 27.22 -1.91
CA SER A 25 2.73 28.06 -1.11
C SER A 25 3.45 27.40 0.08
N SER A 26 3.52 26.07 0.21
CA SER A 26 4.25 25.42 1.32
C SER A 26 5.55 24.69 0.96
N LEU A 27 6.04 24.79 -0.29
CA LEU A 27 7.26 24.09 -0.72
C LEU A 27 8.59 24.77 -0.34
N SER A 28 8.58 25.94 0.32
CA SER A 28 9.80 26.72 0.58
C SER A 28 10.44 26.50 1.96
N SER A 29 9.79 25.79 2.90
CA SER A 29 10.26 25.70 4.29
C SER A 29 10.93 24.38 4.70
N ALA A 30 11.06 23.41 3.80
CA ALA A 30 11.61 22.07 4.12
C ALA A 30 13.11 21.89 3.80
N LEU A 31 13.90 22.97 3.69
CA LEU A 31 15.31 22.94 3.28
C LEU A 31 16.32 23.10 4.45
N TYR A 32 15.87 23.11 5.72
CA TYR A 32 16.72 23.40 6.88
C TYR A 32 16.85 22.28 7.93
N LEU A 33 16.56 21.01 7.61
CA LEU A 33 16.65 19.90 8.59
C LEU A 33 17.43 18.68 8.07
N THR A 34 18.60 18.94 7.48
CA THR A 34 19.59 17.94 7.10
C THR A 34 20.75 18.01 8.10
N GLY A 35 20.91 17.02 9.00
CA GLY A 35 22.12 16.99 9.85
C GLY A 35 22.26 15.90 10.92
N ALA A 36 21.21 15.48 11.62
CA ALA A 36 21.38 14.74 12.89
C ALA A 36 20.81 13.31 12.98
N ALA A 37 20.22 12.75 11.92
CA ALA A 37 19.47 11.48 12.01
C ALA A 37 20.15 10.23 11.40
N PHE A 38 21.42 10.32 10.97
CA PHE A 38 22.10 9.19 10.29
C PHE A 38 22.89 8.23 11.22
N VAL A 39 23.01 8.52 12.52
CA VAL A 39 23.91 7.77 13.43
C VAL A 39 23.21 6.60 14.15
N VAL A 40 21.87 6.53 14.18
CA VAL A 40 21.13 5.59 15.06
C VAL A 40 20.76 4.25 14.39
N THR A 41 20.80 4.12 13.07
CA THR A 41 20.33 2.89 12.37
C THR A 41 21.41 1.83 12.10
N ALA A 42 22.70 2.13 12.28
CA ALA A 42 23.79 1.18 11.98
C ALA A 42 24.03 0.12 13.08
N LEU A 43 23.44 0.26 14.26
CA LEU A 43 23.68 -0.64 15.41
C LEU A 43 22.68 -1.79 15.55
N PHE A 44 21.54 -1.76 14.84
CA PHE A 44 20.49 -2.79 14.98
C PHE A 44 20.67 -4.02 14.08
N TRP A 45 21.49 -3.94 13.03
CA TRP A 45 21.72 -5.08 12.11
C TRP A 45 22.73 -6.11 12.66
N ARG A 46 23.54 -5.72 13.66
CA ARG A 46 24.70 -6.51 14.10
C ARG A 46 24.44 -7.48 15.25
N TYR A 47 23.18 -7.63 15.69
CA TYR A 47 22.78 -8.50 16.81
C TYR A 47 21.97 -9.75 16.41
N SER A 48 21.70 -9.99 15.12
CA SER A 48 20.92 -11.18 14.67
C SER A 48 21.74 -12.28 13.97
N SER A 49 23.08 -12.28 14.08
CA SER A 49 23.90 -13.40 13.60
C SER A 49 24.70 -14.04 14.75
N ILE A 50 24.02 -14.82 15.59
CA ILE A 50 24.66 -15.75 16.51
C ILE A 50 23.84 -17.05 16.50
N GLY A 51 24.47 -18.17 16.16
CA GLY A 51 23.79 -19.45 16.03
C GLY A 51 24.55 -20.48 15.20
N THR A 52 25.83 -20.67 15.51
CA THR A 52 26.63 -21.82 15.05
C THR A 52 26.38 -23.02 15.97
N THR A 53 26.05 -24.19 15.44
CA THR A 53 26.63 -25.47 15.90
C THR A 53 26.57 -26.54 14.81
N THR A 54 27.72 -27.16 14.63
CA THR A 54 28.07 -28.32 13.80
C THR A 54 27.60 -29.63 14.43
N THR A 55 27.11 -30.61 13.65
CA THR A 55 27.36 -32.05 13.91
C THR A 55 27.04 -32.95 12.70
N ASP A 56 27.63 -34.14 12.76
CA ASP A 56 28.06 -35.03 11.69
C ASP A 56 27.02 -35.87 10.91
N ARG A 57 27.53 -36.36 9.78
CA ARG A 57 27.02 -37.39 8.86
C ARG A 57 26.29 -38.57 9.52
N THR A 58 25.19 -39.00 8.90
CA THR A 58 24.92 -40.44 8.64
C THR A 58 24.02 -40.62 7.41
N LYS A 59 24.37 -41.60 6.58
CA LYS A 59 23.65 -42.02 5.37
C LYS A 59 22.45 -42.89 5.76
N THR A 60 21.26 -42.64 5.20
CA THR A 60 20.28 -43.70 4.92
C THR A 60 19.38 -43.33 3.74
N LYS A 61 19.10 -44.33 2.90
CA LYS A 61 18.43 -44.28 1.59
C LYS A 61 16.89 -44.28 1.70
N LYS A 62 16.24 -43.79 0.63
CA LYS A 62 14.81 -43.94 0.20
C LYS A 62 13.83 -43.05 1.00
N SER A 63 12.87 -42.31 0.42
CA SER A 63 12.01 -42.59 -0.74
C SER A 63 11.50 -41.28 -1.37
N HIS A 64 11.24 -41.33 -2.68
CA HIS A 64 10.65 -40.28 -3.52
C HIS A 64 9.33 -39.72 -2.97
N LYS A 65 9.28 -38.40 -2.80
CA LYS A 65 8.13 -37.56 -3.20
C LYS A 65 8.66 -36.16 -3.54
N GLN A 66 9.21 -36.04 -4.75
CA GLN A 66 9.46 -34.73 -5.38
C GLN A 66 8.11 -34.09 -5.66
N GLN A 67 7.58 -33.31 -4.71
CA GLN A 67 6.73 -32.20 -5.08
C GLN A 67 7.67 -31.15 -5.68
N GLN A 68 7.65 -31.07 -7.01
CA GLN A 68 8.19 -29.94 -7.76
C GLN A 68 7.53 -28.67 -7.22
N LYS A 69 8.16 -28.02 -6.24
CA LYS A 69 7.98 -26.58 -6.07
C LYS A 69 8.62 -25.95 -7.29
N MET A 70 7.80 -25.72 -8.30
CA MET A 70 8.15 -24.83 -9.40
C MET A 70 8.73 -23.56 -8.76
N PRO A 71 9.95 -23.14 -9.11
CA PRO A 71 10.35 -21.79 -8.81
C PRO A 71 9.42 -20.90 -9.64
N THR A 72 8.42 -20.31 -8.99
CA THR A 72 7.69 -19.18 -9.57
C THR A 72 8.76 -18.13 -9.83
N LYS A 73 9.32 -18.13 -11.04
CA LYS A 73 10.13 -17.02 -11.53
C LYS A 73 9.17 -15.85 -11.54
N THR A 74 9.16 -15.09 -10.46
CA THR A 74 8.66 -13.73 -10.44
C THR A 74 9.51 -13.00 -11.47
N VAL A 75 9.00 -12.94 -12.70
CA VAL A 75 9.52 -12.02 -13.71
C VAL A 75 9.54 -10.66 -13.02
N PRO A 76 10.67 -9.96 -12.96
CA PRO A 76 10.70 -8.62 -12.40
C PRO A 76 9.68 -7.80 -13.18
N LEU A 77 8.56 -7.48 -12.55
CA LEU A 77 7.55 -6.63 -13.17
C LEU A 77 8.24 -5.29 -13.47
N SER A 78 8.05 -4.76 -14.67
CA SER A 78 8.44 -3.37 -14.94
C SER A 78 7.76 -2.48 -13.90
N ARG A 79 8.40 -1.38 -13.51
CA ARG A 79 7.88 -0.48 -12.47
C ARG A 79 6.47 0.02 -12.79
N GLU A 80 6.23 0.30 -14.07
CA GLU A 80 4.95 0.64 -14.66
C GLU A 80 3.92 -0.46 -14.39
N SER A 81 4.28 -1.71 -14.75
CA SER A 81 3.43 -2.88 -14.55
C SER A 81 3.18 -3.16 -13.06
N HIS A 82 4.11 -2.80 -12.17
CA HIS A 82 3.94 -2.97 -10.74
C HIS A 82 2.91 -1.97 -10.17
N ILE A 83 2.99 -0.70 -10.56
CA ILE A 83 1.95 0.30 -10.22
C ILE A 83 0.58 -0.16 -10.73
N ASP A 84 0.54 -0.68 -11.96
CA ASP A 84 -0.71 -1.12 -12.59
C ASP A 84 -1.30 -2.35 -11.91
N SER A 85 -0.44 -3.28 -11.49
CA SER A 85 -0.85 -4.44 -10.69
C SER A 85 -1.48 -3.98 -9.37
N ILE A 86 -0.84 -3.07 -8.65
CA ILE A 86 -1.35 -2.55 -7.38
C ILE A 86 -2.68 -1.82 -7.57
N SER A 87 -2.76 -0.96 -8.60
CA SER A 87 -4.01 -0.27 -8.96
C SER A 87 -5.12 -1.28 -9.28
N THR A 88 -4.81 -2.33 -10.04
CA THR A 88 -5.78 -3.38 -10.39
C THR A 88 -6.28 -4.13 -9.15
N SER A 89 -5.38 -4.57 -8.27
CA SER A 89 -5.75 -5.21 -7.01
C SER A 89 -6.61 -4.28 -6.14
N PHE A 90 -6.26 -3.00 -6.04
CA PHE A 90 -7.11 -2.02 -5.37
C PHE A 90 -8.53 -1.98 -5.94
N HIS A 91 -8.67 -1.82 -7.26
CA HIS A 91 -9.98 -1.68 -7.91
C HIS A 91 -10.84 -2.95 -7.87
N HIS A 92 -10.22 -4.12 -7.98
CA HIS A 92 -10.96 -5.37 -8.11
C HIS A 92 -11.17 -6.08 -6.77
N GLU A 93 -10.18 -6.07 -5.88
CA GLU A 93 -10.23 -6.86 -4.65
C GLU A 93 -10.80 -6.04 -3.48
N TYR A 94 -10.34 -4.79 -3.30
CA TYR A 94 -10.59 -4.05 -2.06
C TYR A 94 -11.68 -2.99 -2.21
N LYS A 95 -11.67 -2.21 -3.29
CA LYS A 95 -12.58 -1.07 -3.48
C LYS A 95 -14.06 -1.47 -3.41
N PRO A 96 -14.54 -2.56 -4.04
CA PRO A 96 -15.97 -2.89 -4.02
C PRO A 96 -16.47 -3.23 -2.61
N GLY A 97 -15.74 -4.10 -1.90
CA GLY A 97 -16.08 -4.51 -0.54
C GLY A 97 -15.97 -3.38 0.47
N LEU A 98 -14.97 -2.50 0.31
CA LEU A 98 -14.83 -1.31 1.13
C LEU A 98 -16.00 -0.35 0.96
N LEU A 99 -16.42 -0.06 -0.28
CA LEU A 99 -17.56 0.84 -0.54
C LEU A 99 -18.87 0.26 0.02
N GLN A 100 -19.04 -1.07 -0.07
CA GLN A 100 -20.18 -1.75 0.53
C GLN A 100 -20.16 -1.63 2.07
N LEU A 101 -18.99 -1.78 2.68
CA LEU A 101 -18.81 -1.63 4.12
C LEU A 101 -19.13 -0.19 4.55
N VAL A 102 -18.57 0.82 3.88
CA VAL A 102 -18.82 2.24 4.19
C VAL A 102 -20.31 2.59 4.06
N GLY A 103 -20.99 2.05 3.06
CA GLY A 103 -22.42 2.31 2.83
C GLY A 103 -23.36 1.68 3.87
N ASN A 104 -22.95 0.59 4.53
CA ASN A 104 -23.81 -0.17 5.45
C ASN A 104 -23.09 -0.47 6.78
N TYR A 105 -22.21 0.43 7.22
CA TYR A 105 -21.43 0.21 8.42
C TYR A 105 -22.32 0.24 9.67
N ASP A 106 -22.04 -0.67 10.58
CA ASP A 106 -22.71 -0.81 11.87
C ASP A 106 -21.64 -1.17 12.90
N SER A 107 -21.47 -0.33 13.93
CA SER A 107 -20.46 -0.50 14.97
C SER A 107 -20.78 -1.65 15.93
N GLU A 108 -22.04 -2.03 16.06
CA GLU A 108 -22.46 -3.15 16.90
C GLU A 108 -22.18 -4.49 16.23
N ASN A 109 -22.02 -4.48 14.90
CA ASN A 109 -21.68 -5.66 14.14
C ASN A 109 -20.18 -5.92 14.17
N GLU A 110 -19.76 -6.95 14.92
CA GLU A 110 -18.37 -7.37 15.04
C GLU A 110 -17.70 -7.62 13.66
N LYS A 111 -18.44 -8.18 12.70
CA LYS A 111 -17.93 -8.42 11.35
C LYS A 111 -17.59 -7.12 10.64
N ASN A 112 -18.43 -6.09 10.74
CA ASN A 112 -18.15 -4.79 10.11
C ASN A 112 -16.89 -4.14 10.71
N CYS A 113 -16.69 -4.31 12.02
CA CYS A 113 -15.55 -3.78 12.73
C CYS A 113 -14.25 -4.50 12.37
N TYR A 114 -14.32 -5.83 12.19
CA TYR A 114 -13.25 -6.63 11.62
C TYR A 114 -12.93 -6.20 10.19
N ASP A 115 -13.95 -6.12 9.32
CA ASP A 115 -13.81 -5.76 7.92
C ASP A 115 -13.19 -4.35 7.77
N LYS A 116 -13.58 -3.39 8.63
CA LYS A 116 -12.98 -2.04 8.66
C LYS A 116 -11.47 -2.10 8.93
N ARG A 117 -11.04 -2.87 9.94
CA ARG A 117 -9.62 -3.05 10.27
C ARG A 117 -8.88 -3.75 9.14
N TYR A 118 -9.49 -4.81 8.59
CA TYR A 118 -8.94 -5.55 7.47
C TYR A 118 -8.67 -4.64 6.26
N TYR A 119 -9.67 -3.87 5.80
CA TYR A 119 -9.48 -2.97 4.66
C TYR A 119 -8.47 -1.88 4.95
N ASN A 120 -8.46 -1.32 6.17
CA ASN A 120 -7.45 -0.34 6.57
C ASN A 120 -6.02 -0.89 6.40
N GLU A 121 -5.74 -2.07 6.95
CA GLU A 121 -4.43 -2.72 6.83
C GLU A 121 -4.07 -3.05 5.38
N MET A 122 -5.02 -3.52 4.57
CA MET A 122 -4.76 -3.83 3.17
C MET A 122 -4.46 -2.58 2.34
N LEU A 123 -5.19 -1.48 2.55
CA LEU A 123 -4.89 -0.23 1.87
C LEU A 123 -3.53 0.35 2.29
N LEU A 124 -3.17 0.27 3.59
CA LEU A 124 -1.85 0.67 4.07
C LEU A 124 -0.73 -0.19 3.44
N LYS A 125 -0.95 -1.49 3.30
CA LYS A 125 0.00 -2.39 2.63
C LYS A 125 0.23 -1.98 1.17
N LEU A 126 -0.83 -1.67 0.41
CA LEU A 126 -0.69 -1.21 -0.97
C LEU A 126 0.06 0.13 -1.07
N LEU A 127 -0.13 1.04 -0.10
CA LEU A 127 0.64 2.29 -0.05
C LEU A 127 2.14 2.03 0.17
N ILE A 128 2.49 1.14 1.08
CA ILE A 128 3.89 0.75 1.33
C ILE A 128 4.51 0.15 0.06
N GLU A 129 3.76 -0.73 -0.63
CA GLU A 129 4.21 -1.33 -1.89
C GLU A 129 4.45 -0.26 -2.97
N LEU A 130 3.55 0.72 -3.11
CA LEU A 130 3.72 1.85 -4.04
C LEU A 130 4.94 2.71 -3.70
N ASP A 131 5.17 3.00 -2.41
CA ASP A 131 6.31 3.78 -1.94
C ASP A 131 7.65 3.06 -2.16
N GLY A 132 7.64 1.72 -2.15
CA GLY A 132 8.79 0.88 -2.47
C GLY A 132 9.23 0.93 -3.94
N ILE A 133 8.44 1.52 -4.85
CA ILE A 133 8.77 1.61 -6.27
C ILE A 133 9.76 2.75 -6.50
N ASP A 134 11.04 2.38 -6.69
CA ASP A 134 12.11 3.34 -7.00
C ASP A 134 12.01 3.86 -8.43
N ILE A 135 11.68 5.14 -8.56
CA ILE A 135 11.55 5.88 -9.83
C ILE A 135 12.77 6.73 -10.16
N THR A 136 13.83 6.70 -9.34
CA THR A 136 14.97 7.62 -9.49
C THR A 136 15.86 7.30 -10.69
N VAL A 137 15.85 6.04 -11.14
CA VAL A 137 16.75 5.46 -12.15
C VAL A 137 16.27 5.65 -13.61
N LEU A 138 15.11 6.29 -13.84
CA LEU A 138 14.50 6.40 -15.17
C LEU A 138 14.93 7.67 -15.94
N PRO A 139 14.91 7.63 -17.29
CA PRO A 139 15.04 8.80 -18.16
C PRO A 139 14.02 9.90 -17.80
N THR A 140 14.36 11.16 -18.06
CA THR A 140 13.62 12.34 -17.55
C THR A 140 12.13 12.36 -17.93
N ASP A 141 11.76 11.99 -19.16
CA ASP A 141 10.37 12.04 -19.62
C ASP A 141 9.50 10.90 -19.04
N ASP A 142 9.99 9.66 -19.06
CA ASP A 142 9.29 8.51 -18.49
C ASP A 142 9.13 8.62 -16.97
N LYS A 143 10.13 9.23 -16.31
CA LYS A 143 10.12 9.49 -14.87
C LYS A 143 8.97 10.38 -14.43
N VAL A 144 8.62 11.41 -15.21
CA VAL A 144 7.52 12.31 -14.86
C VAL A 144 6.18 11.60 -14.96
N GLN A 145 5.96 10.86 -16.06
CA GLN A 145 4.72 10.11 -16.26
C GLN A 145 4.52 9.06 -15.17
N LEU A 146 5.56 8.27 -14.88
CA LEU A 146 5.50 7.24 -13.85
C LEU A 146 5.24 7.81 -12.46
N LYS A 147 5.90 8.92 -12.12
CA LYS A 147 5.70 9.63 -10.86
C LYS A 147 4.25 10.12 -10.73
N ASN A 148 3.68 10.68 -11.78
CA ASN A 148 2.31 11.17 -11.77
C ASN A 148 1.32 10.00 -11.62
N ARG A 149 1.55 8.89 -12.33
CA ARG A 149 0.72 7.69 -12.23
C ARG A 149 0.75 7.11 -10.81
N ARG A 150 1.94 6.93 -10.23
CA ARG A 150 2.11 6.49 -8.83
C ARG A 150 1.37 7.39 -7.87
N LYS A 151 1.53 8.71 -8.01
CA LYS A 151 0.83 9.70 -7.18
C LYS A 151 -0.68 9.63 -7.30
N ALA A 152 -1.22 9.37 -8.49
CA ALA A 152 -2.65 9.24 -8.70
C ALA A 152 -3.21 8.05 -7.93
N VAL A 153 -2.57 6.88 -8.03
CA VAL A 153 -2.99 5.67 -7.30
C VAL A 153 -2.88 5.87 -5.79
N ILE A 154 -1.77 6.45 -5.31
CA ILE A 154 -1.59 6.79 -3.87
C ILE A 154 -2.74 7.67 -3.37
N LYS A 155 -3.06 8.75 -4.09
CA LYS A 155 -4.15 9.67 -3.71
C LYS A 155 -5.50 8.97 -3.66
N GLU A 156 -5.77 8.08 -4.62
CA GLU A 156 -7.02 7.33 -4.64
C GLU A 156 -7.14 6.38 -3.44
N ILE A 157 -6.08 5.63 -3.12
CA ILE A 157 -6.05 4.74 -1.95
C ILE A 157 -6.20 5.55 -0.66
N GLN A 158 -5.47 6.67 -0.53
CA GLN A 158 -5.58 7.57 0.63
C GLN A 158 -6.99 8.14 0.81
N HIS A 159 -7.69 8.44 -0.29
CA HIS A 159 -9.08 8.88 -0.21
C HIS A 159 -9.98 7.80 0.41
N HIS A 160 -9.80 6.53 0.05
CA HIS A 160 -10.61 5.44 0.60
C HIS A 160 -10.23 5.10 2.04
N LEU A 161 -8.96 5.28 2.43
CA LEU A 161 -8.55 5.27 3.84
C LEU A 161 -9.28 6.35 4.64
N GLN A 162 -9.36 7.58 4.12
CA GLN A 162 -10.11 8.65 4.77
C GLN A 162 -11.60 8.32 4.91
N LEU A 163 -12.20 7.65 3.92
CA LEU A 163 -13.57 7.17 4.03
C LEU A 163 -13.73 6.15 5.17
N LEU A 164 -12.80 5.21 5.32
CA LEU A 164 -12.81 4.29 6.46
C LEU A 164 -12.63 5.01 7.81
N ASP A 165 -11.78 6.04 7.86
CA ASP A 165 -11.55 6.84 9.06
C ASP A 165 -12.78 7.64 9.50
N THR A 166 -13.69 7.97 8.58
CA THR A 166 -14.97 8.63 8.94
C THR A 166 -15.95 7.71 9.66
N LEU A 167 -15.75 6.38 9.58
CA LEU A 167 -16.61 5.43 10.27
C LEU A 167 -16.36 5.50 11.79
N PRO A 168 -17.40 5.32 12.63
CA PRO A 168 -17.26 5.31 14.08
C PRO A 168 -16.13 4.40 14.57
N ARG A 169 -15.39 4.85 15.59
CA ARG A 169 -14.50 3.97 16.36
C ARG A 169 -15.35 3.19 17.35
N ASN A 170 -15.15 1.88 17.37
CA ASN A 170 -15.56 1.03 18.49
C ASN A 170 -14.68 1.31 19.71
#